data_AF-A0A2A2IE93-F1
#
_entry.id   AF-A0A2A2IE93-F1
#
_cell.length_a   1.000
_cell.length_b   1.000
_cell.length_c   1.000
_cell.angle_alpha   90.00
_cell.angle_beta   90.00
_cell.angle_gamma   90.00
#
_symmetry.space_group_name_H-M   'P 1'
#
loop_
_entity.id
_entity.type
_entity.pdbx_description
1 polymer ?
#
loop_
_entity_poly.entity_id
_entity_poly.type
_entity_poly.pdbx_seq_one_letter_code
_entity_poly.pdbx_strand_id
1 'polypeptide(L)'
;MTNNKGNFSQKENWENSVDHAVKRFPERKDPFTTSSNIEVDRLYIANKDSEGNELGYPGQYPYTRGIQPTMYRSRLWTMRQYAGFGSAVETNKRFRYLLEQGQTGLSVAFDLPTQIGYDSDDVMSEGEVGKVGVAIDTLHDMEKLLDEIPLDKVSTSMTINAPAAVLLCMYIAVGEKQGVPSEKLTGTIQNDILKEYIARGTYIYPPKPSMRLITNIFEYCQKNLPKFNTISISGYHIREAGSNAVQEAAFTIANGMAYVDAAIESGLDVDSFAPRLAFFFNAHNNFFEEVAKFRAARRIWAKIMKDHYQAKDPKSWKLRFHTQTGGSTLTAQQPDNNIVRVTLQALSAVMGGTQSLHTNSRDEALSLPTEESARIALRTQQILANESGVADTIDPLGGSFYVEELTDRIEKEVNDYLERITEIGGAVQAVEEGFMQREIQQNAYEIQKGIEKEEEIIVGLNKFKVDEEVNPDLLKVDEKLEKEQIDSITSIRKDRDSKKVEQALGALKKHAQDNNSNLIPYILDAVKVYATIGEICNIMRDEFGEYAGI
;
A
#
# COMPACT_ATOMS: atom_id res chain seq x y z
N MET A 1 -19.07 23.23 64.08
CA MET A 1 -19.31 23.17 62.63
C MET A 1 -18.52 22.01 62.08
N THR A 2 -19.22 20.93 61.76
CA THR A 2 -18.69 19.65 61.29
C THR A 2 -18.06 19.80 59.91
N ASN A 3 -16.75 19.61 59.82
CA ASN A 3 -16.01 19.48 58.56
C ASN A 3 -16.41 18.14 57.91
N ASN A 4 -17.49 18.17 57.12
CA ASN A 4 -17.87 17.05 56.27
C ASN A 4 -17.00 17.11 55.00
N LYS A 5 -15.72 16.74 55.11
CA LYS A 5 -14.92 16.41 53.93
C LYS A 5 -15.48 15.09 53.41
N GLY A 6 -16.44 15.17 52.49
CA GLY A 6 -17.02 14.00 51.84
C GLY A 6 -15.91 13.11 51.29
N ASN A 7 -15.95 11.81 51.60
CA ASN A 7 -15.03 10.81 51.08
C ASN A 7 -15.36 10.56 49.60
N PHE A 8 -15.01 11.51 48.74
CA PHE A 8 -15.10 11.33 47.29
C PHE A 8 -14.07 10.30 46.84
N SER A 9 -14.47 9.43 45.93
CA SER A 9 -13.56 8.55 45.20
C SER A 9 -12.51 9.35 44.42
N GLN A 10 -11.40 8.70 44.03
CA GLN A 10 -10.38 9.36 43.20
C GLN A 10 -10.97 9.91 41.88
N LYS A 11 -11.94 9.19 41.30
CA LYS A 11 -12.66 9.61 40.09
C LYS A 11 -13.46 10.89 40.32
N GLU A 12 -14.30 10.92 41.37
CA GLU A 12 -15.10 12.11 41.71
C GLU A 12 -14.23 13.33 42.05
N ASN A 13 -13.08 13.12 42.72
CA ASN A 13 -12.13 14.21 42.98
C ASN A 13 -11.53 14.76 41.68
N TRP A 14 -11.21 13.89 40.72
CA TRP A 14 -10.74 14.30 39.39
C TRP A 14 -11.83 15.04 38.60
N GLU A 15 -13.05 14.52 38.55
CA GLU A 15 -14.20 15.17 37.86
C GLU A 15 -14.46 16.56 38.43
N ASN A 16 -14.48 16.70 39.76
CA ASN A 16 -14.59 18.02 40.41
C ASN A 16 -13.44 18.95 40.01
N SER A 17 -12.21 18.45 39.90
CA SER A 17 -11.05 19.26 39.49
C SER A 17 -11.15 19.71 38.03
N VAL A 18 -11.67 18.84 37.16
CA VAL A 18 -11.96 19.17 35.76
C VAL A 18 -13.02 20.27 35.67
N ASP A 19 -14.13 20.17 36.42
CA ASP A 19 -15.17 21.19 36.41
C ASP A 19 -14.63 22.57 36.79
N HIS A 20 -13.72 22.63 37.77
CA HIS A 20 -13.07 23.88 38.16
C HIS A 20 -12.13 24.40 37.05
N ALA A 21 -11.37 23.51 36.41
CA ALA A 21 -10.46 23.88 35.33
C ALA A 21 -11.21 24.40 34.09
N VAL A 22 -12.25 23.68 33.65
CA VAL A 22 -13.03 24.00 32.44
C VAL A 22 -13.83 25.29 32.60
N LYS A 23 -14.33 25.60 33.81
CA LYS A 23 -14.96 26.91 34.09
C LYS A 23 -14.00 28.09 33.89
N ARG A 24 -12.70 27.88 34.15
CA ARG A 24 -11.68 28.92 33.98
C ARG A 24 -11.14 28.95 32.55
N PHE A 25 -10.89 27.79 31.98
CA PHE A 25 -10.37 27.60 30.63
C PHE A 25 -11.16 26.48 29.96
N PRO A 26 -12.20 26.84 29.16
CA PRO A 26 -12.97 25.87 28.41
C PRO A 26 -12.06 25.02 27.51
N GLU A 27 -12.46 23.79 27.26
CA GLU A 27 -11.75 22.93 26.32
C GLU A 27 -11.85 23.47 24.90
N ARG A 28 -10.90 23.07 24.05
CA ARG A 28 -10.75 23.64 22.71
C ARG A 28 -11.83 23.18 21.72
N LYS A 29 -12.44 22.02 21.97
CA LYS A 29 -13.46 21.38 21.14
C LYS A 29 -14.41 20.61 22.07
N ASP A 30 -15.65 20.47 21.64
CA ASP A 30 -16.66 19.61 22.27
C ASP A 30 -17.63 19.15 21.16
N PRO A 31 -17.60 17.87 20.73
CA PRO A 31 -16.72 16.80 21.21
C PRO A 31 -15.29 16.88 20.65
N PHE A 32 -14.36 16.12 21.25
CA PHE A 32 -13.09 15.75 20.60
C PHE A 32 -13.29 14.49 19.77
N THR A 33 -12.76 14.47 18.55
CA THR A 33 -12.88 13.34 17.63
C THR A 33 -11.55 12.98 16.98
N THR A 34 -11.42 11.73 16.54
CA THR A 34 -10.36 11.30 15.62
C THR A 34 -10.62 11.76 14.18
N SER A 35 -9.71 11.44 13.24
CA SER A 35 -9.93 11.78 11.82
C SER A 35 -11.03 10.93 11.16
N SER A 36 -11.47 9.85 11.81
CA SER A 36 -12.64 9.06 11.41
C SER A 36 -13.91 9.41 12.17
N ASN A 37 -13.94 10.56 12.85
CA ASN A 37 -15.09 11.01 13.66
C ASN A 37 -15.43 10.11 14.87
N ILE A 38 -14.47 9.32 15.36
CA ILE A 38 -14.64 8.55 16.60
C ILE A 38 -14.47 9.51 17.78
N GLU A 39 -15.48 9.61 18.65
CA GLU A 39 -15.42 10.45 19.85
C GLU A 39 -14.32 9.97 20.81
N VAL A 40 -13.52 10.92 21.30
CA VAL A 40 -12.39 10.67 22.19
C VAL A 40 -12.70 11.23 23.58
N ASP A 41 -12.78 10.33 24.55
CA ASP A 41 -12.96 10.69 25.95
C ASP A 41 -11.72 11.41 26.49
N ARG A 42 -11.94 12.34 27.43
CA ARG A 42 -10.86 13.09 28.09
C ARG A 42 -9.82 12.17 28.76
N LEU A 43 -10.26 11.04 29.31
CA LEU A 43 -9.42 10.08 30.01
C LEU A 43 -10.02 8.68 29.94
N TYR A 44 -9.23 7.73 29.45
CA TYR A 44 -9.54 6.31 29.48
C TYR A 44 -8.93 5.69 30.74
N ILE A 45 -9.72 4.91 31.47
CA ILE A 45 -9.31 4.22 32.71
C ILE A 45 -9.49 2.71 32.54
N ALA A 46 -8.77 1.92 33.35
CA ALA A 46 -8.94 0.48 33.37
C ALA A 46 -10.40 0.10 33.57
N ASN A 47 -10.92 -0.76 32.68
CA ASN A 47 -12.19 -1.42 32.94
C ASN A 47 -11.97 -2.42 34.08
N LYS A 48 -12.77 -2.34 35.15
CA LYS A 48 -12.61 -3.23 36.32
C LYS A 48 -12.90 -4.70 35.98
N ASP A 49 -13.63 -4.94 34.89
CA ASP A 49 -14.07 -6.27 34.46
C ASP A 49 -13.15 -6.88 33.39
N SER A 50 -12.17 -6.14 32.87
CA SER A 50 -11.19 -6.69 31.92
C SER A 50 -10.14 -7.51 32.68
N GLU A 51 -10.22 -8.84 32.61
CA GLU A 51 -9.12 -9.69 33.03
C GLU A 51 -7.96 -9.45 32.06
N GLY A 52 -6.80 -8.99 32.55
CA GLY A 52 -5.65 -8.51 31.74
C GLY A 52 -4.99 -9.53 30.80
N ASN A 53 -5.65 -10.65 30.50
CA ASN A 53 -5.21 -11.75 29.64
C ASN A 53 -5.79 -11.69 28.21
N GLU A 54 -6.69 -10.74 27.91
CA GLU A 54 -7.39 -10.67 26.61
C GLU A 54 -6.54 -10.15 25.44
N LEU A 55 -5.42 -9.46 25.70
CA LEU A 55 -4.58 -8.87 24.64
C LEU A 55 -3.74 -9.88 23.86
N GLY A 56 -3.51 -11.08 24.42
CA GLY A 56 -2.69 -12.13 23.83
C GLY A 56 -1.20 -11.78 23.71
N TYR A 57 -0.47 -12.59 22.93
CA TYR A 57 0.98 -12.49 22.72
C TYR A 57 1.33 -12.26 21.23
N PRO A 58 2.42 -11.52 20.93
CA PRO A 58 2.88 -11.35 19.55
C PRO A 58 3.25 -12.71 18.93
N GLY A 59 2.98 -12.87 17.63
CA GLY A 59 3.20 -14.12 16.91
C GLY A 59 2.17 -15.22 17.18
N GLN A 60 1.13 -14.94 17.96
CA GLN A 60 0.01 -15.86 18.23
C GLN A 60 -1.31 -15.24 17.78
N TYR A 61 -2.28 -16.09 17.44
CA TYR A 61 -3.64 -15.64 17.09
C TYR A 61 -4.26 -14.80 18.24
N PRO A 62 -4.94 -13.67 17.95
CA PRO A 62 -5.29 -13.14 16.63
C PRO A 62 -4.30 -12.09 16.08
N TYR A 63 -3.04 -12.13 16.51
CA TYR A 63 -1.91 -11.31 16.00
C TYR A 63 -2.04 -9.80 16.20
N THR A 64 -2.95 -9.33 17.07
CA THR A 64 -3.12 -7.91 17.41
C THR A 64 -1.79 -7.23 17.73
N ARG A 65 -0.98 -7.89 18.56
CA ARG A 65 0.33 -7.38 19.04
C ARG A 65 1.50 -7.58 18.07
N GLY A 66 1.22 -8.07 16.85
CA GLY A 66 2.21 -8.32 15.81
C GLY A 66 2.26 -9.78 15.36
N ILE A 67 2.69 -10.01 14.12
CA ILE A 67 2.66 -11.33 13.45
C ILE A 67 3.89 -12.22 13.72
N GLN A 68 4.94 -11.66 14.33
CA GLN A 68 6.16 -12.37 14.71
C GLN A 68 6.36 -12.30 16.23
N PRO A 69 6.86 -13.37 16.88
CA PRO A 69 7.03 -13.39 18.34
C PRO A 69 8.10 -12.42 18.84
N THR A 70 9.07 -12.05 18.00
CA THR A 70 10.19 -11.17 18.36
C THR A 70 10.11 -9.78 17.72
N MET A 71 9.22 -9.58 16.75
CA MET A 71 9.10 -8.37 15.92
C MET A 71 10.49 -7.73 15.64
N TYR A 72 10.63 -6.43 15.93
CA TYR A 72 11.81 -5.63 15.58
C TYR A 72 13.04 -5.90 16.44
N ARG A 73 12.88 -6.59 17.58
CA ARG A 73 14.02 -7.01 18.41
C ARG A 73 14.93 -8.00 17.69
N SER A 74 14.38 -8.76 16.74
CA SER A 74 15.15 -9.68 15.90
C SER A 74 15.48 -9.09 14.53
N ARG A 75 14.50 -8.48 13.86
CA ARG A 75 14.68 -7.89 12.53
C ARG A 75 13.81 -6.66 12.39
N LEU A 76 14.43 -5.53 12.08
CA LEU A 76 13.73 -4.29 11.74
C LEU A 76 12.79 -4.48 10.56
N TRP A 77 11.83 -3.57 10.41
CA TRP A 77 11.03 -3.49 9.19
C TRP A 77 11.95 -3.26 7.98
N THR A 78 11.49 -3.64 6.79
CA THR A 78 12.23 -3.35 5.56
C THR A 78 12.08 -1.87 5.25
N MET A 79 13.18 -1.12 5.33
CA MET A 79 13.25 0.26 4.84
C MET A 79 13.21 0.21 3.31
N ARG A 80 12.07 0.58 2.73
CA ARG A 80 11.77 0.37 1.32
C ARG A 80 11.29 1.67 0.69
N GLN A 81 12.22 2.49 0.20
CA GLN A 81 11.86 3.70 -0.52
C GLN A 81 11.36 3.35 -1.92
N TYR A 82 10.34 4.10 -2.32
CA TYR A 82 9.72 4.05 -3.63
C TYR A 82 10.55 4.95 -4.53
N ALA A 83 11.06 4.38 -5.61
CA ALA A 83 11.89 5.08 -6.56
C ALA A 83 11.64 4.55 -7.97
N GLY A 84 11.74 5.46 -8.93
CA GLY A 84 11.48 5.21 -10.33
C GLY A 84 11.10 6.54 -10.97
N PHE A 85 11.91 6.99 -11.91
CA PHE A 85 11.62 8.12 -12.78
C PHE A 85 12.59 8.09 -13.96
N GLY A 86 12.16 8.65 -15.08
CA GLY A 86 12.94 8.64 -16.30
C GLY A 86 13.26 7.21 -16.75
N SER A 87 14.53 6.93 -17.00
CA SER A 87 14.94 5.74 -17.74
C SER A 87 15.24 4.59 -16.79
N ALA A 88 15.21 3.36 -17.31
CA ALA A 88 15.63 2.18 -16.58
C ALA A 88 17.06 2.31 -16.00
N VAL A 89 17.97 2.94 -16.75
CA VAL A 89 19.36 3.16 -16.33
C VAL A 89 19.47 4.18 -15.21
N GLU A 90 18.74 5.29 -15.28
CA GLU A 90 18.73 6.30 -14.21
C GLU A 90 18.09 5.77 -12.94
N THR A 91 16.96 5.05 -13.09
CA THR A 91 16.30 4.40 -11.96
C THR A 91 17.20 3.34 -11.32
N ASN A 92 17.93 2.55 -12.12
CA ASN A 92 18.92 1.60 -11.60
C ASN A 92 20.01 2.30 -10.77
N LYS A 93 20.59 3.39 -11.29
CA LYS A 93 21.58 4.20 -10.55
C LYS A 93 21.02 4.65 -9.20
N ARG A 94 19.76 5.10 -9.17
CA ARG A 94 19.08 5.49 -7.93
C ARG A 94 18.87 4.31 -6.98
N PHE A 95 18.50 3.14 -7.48
CA PHE A 95 18.38 1.93 -6.65
C PHE A 95 19.70 1.55 -6.00
N ARG A 96 20.80 1.51 -6.77
CA ARG A 96 22.13 1.19 -6.23
C ARG A 96 22.57 2.23 -5.19
N TYR A 97 22.36 3.52 -5.46
CA TYR A 97 22.62 4.58 -4.48
C TYR A 97 21.82 4.39 -3.18
N LEU A 98 20.51 4.12 -3.26
CA LEU A 98 19.68 3.92 -2.06
C LEU A 98 20.11 2.67 -1.27
N LEU A 99 20.46 1.58 -1.95
CA LEU A 99 21.04 0.39 -1.32
C LEU A 99 22.34 0.72 -0.58
N GLU A 100 23.24 1.50 -1.19
CA GLU A 100 24.47 2.00 -0.56
C GLU A 100 24.18 2.89 0.67
N GLN A 101 23.06 3.63 0.67
CA GLN A 101 22.62 4.46 1.80
C GLN A 101 21.91 3.68 2.92
N GLY A 102 21.78 2.36 2.80
CA GLY A 102 21.21 1.48 3.82
C GLY A 102 19.74 1.09 3.60
N GLN A 103 19.18 1.32 2.41
CA GLN A 103 17.91 0.72 2.01
C GLN A 103 18.03 -0.82 1.99
N THR A 104 16.98 -1.52 2.39
CA THR A 104 17.01 -2.99 2.57
C THR A 104 16.09 -3.76 1.61
N GLY A 105 15.36 -3.05 0.75
CA GLY A 105 14.58 -3.63 -0.35
C GLY A 105 14.22 -2.57 -1.38
N LEU A 106 13.97 -2.95 -2.63
CA LEU A 106 13.64 -2.03 -3.72
C LEU A 106 12.13 -1.83 -3.85
N SER A 107 11.68 -0.66 -4.26
CA SER A 107 10.30 -0.49 -4.70
C SER A 107 10.26 0.33 -5.97
N VAL A 108 9.78 -0.28 -7.05
CA VAL A 108 9.79 0.29 -8.40
C VAL A 108 8.50 1.06 -8.64
N ALA A 109 8.65 2.33 -9.01
CA ALA A 109 7.58 3.18 -9.55
C ALA A 109 7.63 3.17 -11.08
N PHE A 110 6.55 2.79 -11.74
CA PHE A 110 6.45 2.77 -13.20
C PHE A 110 5.73 4.02 -13.71
N ASP A 111 6.03 4.47 -14.92
CA ASP A 111 5.33 5.60 -15.53
C ASP A 111 3.86 5.26 -15.84
N LEU A 112 3.08 6.26 -16.26
CA LEU A 112 1.66 6.04 -16.53
C LEU A 112 1.44 5.08 -17.72
N PRO A 113 2.13 5.23 -18.88
CA PRO A 113 2.01 4.29 -20.00
C PRO A 113 2.23 2.83 -19.61
N THR A 114 3.31 2.53 -18.88
CA THR A 114 3.60 1.18 -18.39
C THR A 114 2.47 0.68 -17.48
N GLN A 115 1.93 1.54 -16.61
CA GLN A 115 0.86 1.16 -15.68
C GLN A 115 -0.47 0.82 -16.34
N ILE A 116 -0.77 1.43 -17.48
CA ILE A 116 -1.97 1.16 -18.27
C ILE A 116 -1.67 0.30 -19.51
N GLY A 117 -0.47 -0.30 -19.59
CA GLY A 117 -0.10 -1.32 -20.58
C GLY A 117 0.06 -0.80 -22.00
N TYR A 118 0.47 0.45 -22.19
CA TYR A 118 0.86 0.99 -23.49
C TYR A 118 2.37 1.00 -23.62
N ASP A 119 2.85 0.88 -24.86
CA ASP A 119 4.24 1.11 -25.20
C ASP A 119 4.51 2.62 -25.26
N SER A 120 5.76 3.02 -25.05
CA SER A 120 6.19 4.41 -25.08
C SER A 120 5.99 5.10 -26.44
N ASP A 121 5.80 4.35 -27.53
CA ASP A 121 5.50 4.87 -28.87
C ASP A 121 4.00 4.89 -29.23
N ASP A 122 3.13 4.52 -28.30
CA ASP A 122 1.68 4.63 -28.46
C ASP A 122 1.24 6.10 -28.36
N VAL A 123 0.20 6.47 -29.12
CA VAL A 123 -0.38 7.83 -29.10
C VAL A 123 -0.90 8.21 -27.71
N MET A 124 -1.38 7.24 -26.94
CA MET A 124 -1.85 7.46 -25.56
C MET A 124 -0.70 7.72 -24.58
N SER A 125 0.55 7.49 -24.98
CA SER A 125 1.75 7.66 -24.15
C SER A 125 2.42 9.03 -24.31
N GLU A 126 2.03 9.81 -25.33
CA GLU A 126 2.67 11.08 -25.69
C GLU A 126 2.76 12.02 -24.48
N GLY A 127 3.98 12.41 -24.13
CA GLY A 127 4.25 13.32 -23.02
C GLY A 127 4.10 12.72 -21.61
N GLU A 128 3.85 11.42 -21.45
CA GLU A 128 3.77 10.75 -20.14
C GLU A 128 4.92 9.76 -19.88
N VAL A 129 5.71 9.46 -20.92
CA VAL A 129 6.83 8.51 -20.86
C VAL A 129 7.87 8.96 -19.83
N GLY A 130 8.12 8.10 -18.84
CA GLY A 130 9.11 8.32 -17.78
C GLY A 130 8.82 9.47 -16.81
N LYS A 131 7.65 10.13 -16.88
CA LYS A 131 7.37 11.33 -16.08
C LYS A 131 7.16 11.07 -14.60
N VAL A 132 6.29 10.09 -14.30
CA VAL A 132 5.86 9.77 -12.92
C VAL A 132 6.47 8.46 -12.41
N GLY A 133 7.36 7.87 -13.19
CA GLY A 133 7.95 6.56 -12.92
C GLY A 133 8.92 6.15 -14.02
N VAL A 134 9.47 4.94 -13.92
CA VAL A 134 10.32 4.39 -14.98
C VAL A 134 9.50 3.85 -16.15
N ALA A 135 9.93 4.14 -17.37
CA ALA A 135 9.34 3.56 -18.58
C ALA A 135 9.86 2.13 -18.81
N ILE A 136 8.95 1.17 -18.99
CA ILE A 136 9.28 -0.25 -19.28
C ILE A 136 8.37 -0.77 -20.38
N ASP A 137 8.90 -0.86 -21.60
CA ASP A 137 8.15 -1.41 -22.74
C ASP A 137 8.45 -2.89 -22.94
N THR A 138 9.68 -3.33 -22.63
CA THR A 138 10.18 -4.65 -22.99
C THR A 138 10.99 -5.30 -21.87
N LEU A 139 11.30 -6.59 -22.04
CA LEU A 139 12.27 -7.28 -21.19
C LEU A 139 13.63 -6.56 -21.14
N HIS A 140 14.03 -5.87 -22.22
CA HIS A 140 15.30 -5.17 -22.27
C HIS A 140 15.38 -4.00 -21.29
N ASP A 141 14.26 -3.31 -21.06
CA ASP A 141 14.21 -2.20 -20.11
C ASP A 141 14.27 -2.73 -18.67
N MET A 142 13.59 -3.86 -18.40
CA MET A 142 13.68 -4.54 -17.11
C MET A 142 15.10 -5.08 -16.84
N GLU A 143 15.82 -5.56 -17.87
CA GLU A 143 17.23 -5.96 -17.76
C GLU A 143 18.10 -4.77 -17.32
N LYS A 144 17.94 -3.60 -17.96
CA LYS A 144 18.65 -2.37 -17.58
C LYS A 144 18.29 -1.91 -16.17
N LEU A 145 17.00 -1.99 -15.81
CA LEU A 145 16.50 -1.56 -14.51
C LEU A 145 17.14 -2.36 -13.36
N LEU A 146 17.34 -3.66 -13.58
CA LEU A 146 17.82 -4.61 -12.57
C LEU A 146 19.29 -5.00 -12.77
N ASP A 147 20.01 -4.30 -13.65
CA ASP A 147 21.43 -4.56 -13.91
C ASP A 147 22.25 -4.41 -12.62
N GLU A 148 23.20 -5.31 -12.42
CA GLU A 148 24.05 -5.41 -11.23
C GLU A 148 23.31 -5.54 -9.87
N ILE A 149 21.99 -5.77 -9.85
CA ILE A 149 21.22 -5.99 -8.63
C ILE A 149 21.04 -7.51 -8.41
N PRO A 150 21.57 -8.09 -7.32
CA PRO A 150 21.46 -9.52 -7.06
C PRO A 150 20.05 -9.91 -6.56
N LEU A 151 19.20 -10.41 -7.47
CA LEU A 151 17.80 -10.72 -7.18
C LEU A 151 17.57 -11.88 -6.20
N ASP A 152 18.62 -12.66 -5.88
CA ASP A 152 18.58 -13.68 -4.83
C ASP A 152 18.80 -13.11 -3.40
N LYS A 153 19.24 -11.85 -3.31
CA LYS A 153 19.57 -11.17 -2.04
C LYS A 153 18.70 -9.95 -1.77
N VAL A 154 18.26 -9.26 -2.82
CA VAL A 154 17.49 -8.02 -2.71
C VAL A 154 16.03 -8.30 -3.04
N SER A 155 15.13 -8.01 -2.10
CA SER A 155 13.69 -8.13 -2.33
C SER A 155 13.18 -6.93 -3.12
N THR A 156 12.50 -7.16 -4.24
CA THR A 156 11.96 -6.11 -5.11
C THR A 156 10.43 -6.05 -5.02
N SER A 157 9.89 -4.87 -4.69
CA SER A 157 8.47 -4.57 -4.79
C SER A 157 8.21 -3.83 -6.09
N MET A 158 7.14 -4.17 -6.80
CA MET A 158 6.73 -3.52 -8.04
C MET A 158 5.30 -3.00 -7.87
N THR A 159 5.14 -1.67 -7.86
CA THR A 159 3.84 -1.01 -7.74
C THR A 159 3.16 -1.00 -9.11
N ILE A 160 2.66 -2.16 -9.50
CA ILE A 160 2.03 -2.40 -10.80
C ILE A 160 0.78 -3.27 -10.62
N ASN A 161 -0.26 -2.99 -11.39
CA ASN A 161 -1.60 -3.56 -11.21
C ASN A 161 -2.13 -4.20 -12.48
N ALA A 162 -2.75 -3.44 -13.39
CA ALA A 162 -3.38 -4.02 -14.57
C ALA A 162 -2.42 -4.88 -15.44
N PRO A 163 -1.17 -4.45 -15.72
CA PRO A 163 -0.19 -5.30 -16.40
C PRO A 163 0.75 -6.05 -15.45
N ALA A 164 0.37 -6.25 -14.17
CA ALA A 164 1.24 -6.89 -13.18
C ALA A 164 1.73 -8.29 -13.59
N ALA A 165 0.90 -9.05 -14.32
CA ALA A 165 1.29 -10.34 -14.89
C ALA A 165 2.48 -10.21 -15.86
N VAL A 166 2.49 -9.17 -16.69
CA VAL A 166 3.56 -8.91 -17.68
C VAL A 166 4.85 -8.52 -16.98
N LEU A 167 4.80 -7.56 -16.06
CA LEU A 167 5.98 -7.09 -15.33
C LEU A 167 6.55 -8.16 -14.40
N LEU A 168 5.71 -9.01 -13.81
CA LEU A 168 6.15 -10.20 -13.07
C LEU A 168 6.91 -11.16 -13.99
N CYS A 169 6.40 -11.42 -15.19
CA CYS A 169 7.07 -12.27 -16.17
C CYS A 169 8.41 -11.68 -16.63
N MET A 170 8.50 -10.36 -16.82
CA MET A 170 9.77 -9.67 -17.08
C MET A 170 10.76 -9.85 -15.93
N TYR A 171 10.31 -9.68 -14.69
CA TYR A 171 11.15 -9.89 -13.50
C TYR A 171 11.66 -11.34 -13.40
N ILE A 172 10.80 -12.34 -13.65
CA ILE A 172 11.17 -13.75 -13.69
C ILE A 172 12.25 -13.99 -14.77
N ALA A 173 12.02 -13.48 -15.98
CA ALA A 173 12.96 -13.67 -17.10
C ALA A 173 14.33 -13.02 -16.83
N VAL A 174 14.37 -11.85 -16.17
CA VAL A 174 15.65 -11.27 -15.72
C VAL A 174 16.32 -12.15 -14.67
N GLY A 175 15.58 -12.66 -13.68
CA GLY A 175 16.09 -13.60 -12.69
C GLY A 175 16.71 -14.86 -13.33
N GLU A 176 16.03 -15.46 -14.30
CA GLU A 176 16.55 -16.59 -15.08
C GLU A 176 17.85 -16.23 -15.82
N LYS A 177 17.91 -15.06 -16.47
CA LYS A 177 19.11 -14.59 -17.20
C LYS A 177 20.29 -14.31 -16.27
N GLN A 178 20.03 -13.87 -15.04
CA GLN A 178 21.04 -13.71 -14.00
C GLN A 178 21.45 -15.06 -13.35
N GLY A 179 20.83 -16.18 -13.73
CA GLY A 179 21.09 -17.49 -13.15
C GLY A 179 20.51 -17.68 -11.75
N VAL A 180 19.51 -16.87 -11.37
CA VAL A 180 18.82 -16.97 -10.09
C VAL A 180 17.66 -17.98 -10.20
N PRO A 181 17.66 -19.08 -9.43
CA PRO A 181 16.53 -20.01 -9.39
C PRO A 181 15.24 -19.31 -8.93
N SER A 182 14.11 -19.63 -9.56
CA SER A 182 12.84 -18.93 -9.32
C SER A 182 12.36 -19.05 -7.86
N GLU A 183 12.70 -20.13 -7.17
CA GLU A 183 12.40 -20.34 -5.75
C GLU A 183 13.20 -19.47 -4.77
N LYS A 184 14.24 -18.79 -5.28
CA LYS A 184 15.02 -17.80 -4.51
C LYS A 184 14.54 -16.38 -4.73
N LEU A 185 13.78 -16.11 -5.79
CA LEU A 185 13.24 -14.77 -6.03
C LEU A 185 12.31 -14.36 -4.89
N THR A 186 12.55 -13.17 -4.36
CA THR A 186 11.72 -12.58 -3.29
C THR A 186 11.27 -11.20 -3.71
N GLY A 187 10.02 -10.88 -3.43
CA GLY A 187 9.45 -9.62 -3.90
C GLY A 187 7.96 -9.56 -3.70
N THR A 188 7.37 -8.51 -4.25
CA THR A 188 5.93 -8.26 -4.24
C THR A 188 5.54 -7.59 -5.54
N ILE A 189 4.43 -8.00 -6.14
CA ILE A 189 3.70 -7.18 -7.11
C ILE A 189 2.46 -6.64 -6.42
N GLN A 190 2.05 -5.41 -6.74
CA GLN A 190 0.87 -4.82 -6.10
C GLN A 190 -0.39 -5.58 -6.49
N ASN A 191 -0.64 -5.76 -7.79
CA ASN A 191 -1.61 -6.72 -8.34
C ASN A 191 -3.03 -6.64 -7.72
N ASP A 192 -3.42 -5.46 -7.24
CA ASP A 192 -4.73 -5.23 -6.63
C ASP A 192 -5.55 -4.37 -7.59
N ILE A 193 -6.39 -5.01 -8.40
CA ILE A 193 -7.19 -4.31 -9.41
C ILE A 193 -8.45 -3.64 -8.81
N LEU A 194 -9.04 -4.19 -7.75
CA LEU A 194 -10.26 -3.64 -7.16
C LEU A 194 -10.07 -2.20 -6.69
N LYS A 195 -8.93 -1.91 -6.04
CA LYS A 195 -8.60 -0.53 -5.66
C LYS A 195 -8.28 0.40 -6.83
N GLU A 196 -7.99 -0.11 -8.04
CA GLU A 196 -7.92 0.71 -9.25
C GLU A 196 -9.26 1.31 -9.59
N TYR A 197 -10.33 0.49 -9.57
CA TYR A 197 -11.69 0.96 -9.85
C TYR A 197 -12.27 1.84 -8.74
N ILE A 198 -11.76 1.72 -7.51
CA ILE A 198 -12.23 2.48 -6.35
C ILE A 198 -11.57 3.86 -6.26
N ALA A 199 -10.24 3.94 -6.43
CA ALA A 199 -9.48 5.11 -5.99
C ALA A 199 -8.33 5.53 -6.92
N ARG A 200 -7.72 4.60 -7.68
CA ARG A 200 -6.42 4.88 -8.34
C ARG A 200 -6.49 5.09 -9.86
N GLY A 201 -7.41 4.42 -10.56
CA GLY A 201 -7.70 4.70 -11.97
C GLY A 201 -6.77 4.05 -13.02
N THR A 202 -5.82 3.19 -12.66
CA THR A 202 -4.89 2.54 -13.62
C THR A 202 -5.32 1.10 -13.96
N TYR A 203 -6.54 0.97 -14.47
CA TYR A 203 -7.10 -0.29 -14.97
C TYR A 203 -6.95 -0.40 -16.49
N ILE A 204 -7.07 -1.63 -17.02
CA ILE A 204 -7.15 -1.88 -18.47
C ILE A 204 -8.45 -2.66 -18.75
N TYR A 205 -8.57 -3.86 -18.19
CA TYR A 205 -9.67 -4.78 -18.48
C TYR A 205 -10.84 -4.60 -17.51
N PRO A 206 -12.05 -5.09 -17.86
CA PRO A 206 -13.18 -5.18 -16.91
C PRO A 206 -12.85 -6.02 -15.65
N PRO A 207 -13.63 -5.89 -14.56
CA PRO A 207 -13.33 -6.55 -13.28
C PRO A 207 -13.12 -8.06 -13.39
N LYS A 208 -14.01 -8.79 -14.07
CA LYS A 208 -13.97 -10.25 -14.17
C LYS A 208 -12.67 -10.80 -14.82
N PRO A 209 -12.26 -10.38 -16.03
CA PRO A 209 -11.00 -10.82 -16.61
C PRO A 209 -9.78 -10.37 -15.80
N SER A 210 -9.83 -9.20 -15.15
CA SER A 210 -8.75 -8.77 -14.25
C SER A 210 -8.60 -9.68 -13.02
N MET A 211 -9.71 -10.11 -12.40
CA MET A 211 -9.69 -11.08 -11.30
C MET A 211 -9.13 -12.45 -11.74
N ARG A 212 -9.40 -12.87 -12.98
CA ARG A 212 -8.81 -14.08 -13.58
C ARG A 212 -7.28 -13.97 -13.66
N LEU A 213 -6.73 -12.83 -14.08
CA LEU A 213 -5.27 -12.64 -14.12
C LEU A 213 -4.64 -12.76 -12.73
N ILE A 214 -5.30 -12.23 -11.70
CA ILE A 214 -4.83 -12.31 -10.31
C ILE A 214 -4.79 -13.76 -9.82
N THR A 215 -5.86 -14.54 -10.06
CA THR A 215 -5.90 -15.96 -9.67
C THR A 215 -4.92 -16.82 -10.48
N ASN A 216 -4.70 -16.51 -11.76
CA ASN A 216 -3.65 -17.12 -12.59
C ASN A 216 -2.24 -16.89 -12.00
N ILE A 217 -1.96 -15.68 -11.50
CA ILE A 217 -0.72 -15.38 -10.78
C ILE A 217 -0.61 -16.22 -9.50
N PHE A 218 -1.68 -16.33 -8.71
CA PHE A 218 -1.66 -17.11 -7.47
C PHE A 218 -1.32 -18.57 -7.75
N GLU A 219 -1.99 -19.19 -8.72
CA GLU A 219 -1.74 -20.57 -9.12
C GLU A 219 -0.29 -20.76 -9.62
N TYR A 220 0.20 -19.86 -10.47
CA TYR A 220 1.54 -19.97 -11.05
C TYR A 220 2.64 -19.79 -9.99
N CYS A 221 2.53 -18.77 -9.16
CA CYS A 221 3.54 -18.43 -8.15
C CYS A 221 3.59 -19.45 -7.01
N GLN A 222 2.47 -20.09 -6.64
CA GLN A 222 2.49 -21.16 -5.66
C GLN A 222 3.47 -22.28 -6.06
N LYS A 223 3.51 -22.64 -7.35
CA LYS A 223 4.35 -23.72 -7.88
C LYS A 223 5.78 -23.25 -8.18
N ASN A 224 5.93 -22.04 -8.73
CA ASN A 224 7.19 -21.59 -9.35
C ASN A 224 7.94 -20.49 -8.57
N LEU A 225 7.24 -19.71 -7.75
CA LEU A 225 7.79 -18.58 -6.97
C LEU A 225 7.31 -18.63 -5.50
N PRO A 226 7.61 -19.71 -4.76
CA PRO A 226 7.04 -19.96 -3.44
C PRO A 226 7.42 -18.93 -2.37
N LYS A 227 8.31 -17.97 -2.65
CA LYS A 227 8.73 -16.89 -1.74
C LYS A 227 8.23 -15.49 -2.12
N PHE A 228 7.55 -15.37 -3.26
CA PHE A 228 7.08 -14.10 -3.79
C PHE A 228 5.69 -13.77 -3.24
N ASN A 229 5.45 -12.53 -2.83
CA ASN A 229 4.12 -12.09 -2.43
C ASN A 229 3.33 -11.71 -3.69
N THR A 230 2.23 -12.41 -3.94
CA THR A 230 1.52 -12.38 -5.23
C THR A 230 0.58 -11.20 -5.39
N ILE A 231 0.30 -10.49 -4.29
CA ILE A 231 -0.55 -9.32 -4.23
C ILE A 231 -0.20 -8.51 -3.00
N SER A 232 -0.42 -7.20 -3.09
CA SER A 232 -0.41 -6.25 -1.98
C SER A 232 -1.77 -5.56 -1.92
N ILE A 233 -2.70 -6.12 -1.15
CA ILE A 233 -4.08 -5.64 -1.01
C ILE A 233 -4.06 -4.28 -0.32
N SER A 234 -4.46 -3.23 -1.02
CA SER A 234 -4.01 -1.85 -0.77
C SER A 234 -5.13 -0.91 -0.31
N GLY A 235 -5.01 -0.47 0.94
CA GLY A 235 -5.76 0.66 1.50
C GLY A 235 -5.10 2.02 1.29
N TYR A 236 -3.79 2.07 1.01
CA TYR A 236 -3.07 3.34 0.83
C TYR A 236 -3.80 4.32 -0.11
N HIS A 237 -4.11 3.88 -1.32
CA HIS A 237 -4.77 4.70 -2.34
C HIS A 237 -6.21 5.07 -1.94
N ILE A 238 -6.92 4.18 -1.25
CA ILE A 238 -8.25 4.43 -0.71
C ILE A 238 -8.19 5.56 0.32
N ARG A 239 -7.14 5.58 1.16
CA ARG A 239 -6.90 6.67 2.11
C ARG A 239 -6.52 7.98 1.43
N GLU A 240 -5.60 7.92 0.45
CA GLU A 240 -5.17 9.10 -0.30
C GLU A 240 -6.29 9.73 -1.14
N ALA A 241 -7.26 8.94 -1.60
CA ALA A 241 -8.47 9.43 -2.27
C ALA A 241 -9.48 10.09 -1.31
N GLY A 242 -9.24 10.03 0.00
CA GLY A 242 -9.98 10.76 1.02
C GLY A 242 -10.90 9.93 1.91
N SER A 243 -10.72 8.61 2.00
CA SER A 243 -11.39 7.81 3.04
C SER A 243 -10.87 8.13 4.44
N ASN A 244 -11.59 7.69 5.48
CA ASN A 244 -11.09 7.68 6.85
C ASN A 244 -10.44 6.32 7.22
N ALA A 245 -10.02 6.14 8.48
CA ALA A 245 -9.19 4.99 8.87
C ALA A 245 -9.99 3.68 8.90
N VAL A 246 -11.26 3.80 9.30
CA VAL A 246 -12.24 2.71 9.31
C VAL A 246 -12.55 2.28 7.88
N GLN A 247 -12.89 3.23 7.00
CA GLN A 247 -13.18 2.97 5.59
C GLN A 247 -11.98 2.35 4.87
N GLU A 248 -10.77 2.89 5.09
CA GLU A 248 -9.53 2.30 4.56
C GLU A 248 -9.41 0.83 4.94
N ALA A 249 -9.51 0.51 6.24
CA ALA A 249 -9.38 -0.86 6.72
C ALA A 249 -10.50 -1.77 6.18
N ALA A 250 -11.76 -1.31 6.20
CA ALA A 250 -12.90 -2.08 5.76
C ALA A 250 -12.87 -2.40 4.27
N PHE A 251 -12.65 -1.40 3.42
CA PHE A 251 -12.62 -1.60 1.96
C PHE A 251 -11.42 -2.45 1.53
N THR A 252 -10.28 -2.31 2.21
CA THR A 252 -9.11 -3.15 1.96
C THR A 252 -9.36 -4.61 2.35
N ILE A 253 -9.97 -4.87 3.51
CA ILE A 253 -10.28 -6.23 3.97
C ILE A 253 -11.36 -6.85 3.07
N ALA A 254 -12.37 -6.08 2.66
CA ALA A 254 -13.40 -6.53 1.72
C ALA A 254 -12.79 -6.93 0.35
N ASN A 255 -11.87 -6.13 -0.19
CA ASN A 255 -11.13 -6.50 -1.40
C ASN A 255 -10.32 -7.78 -1.17
N GLY A 256 -9.67 -7.92 -0.01
CA GLY A 256 -8.95 -9.13 0.36
C GLY A 256 -9.83 -10.37 0.39
N MET A 257 -11.06 -10.25 0.92
CA MET A 257 -12.05 -11.33 0.89
C MET A 257 -12.42 -11.70 -0.56
N ALA A 258 -12.73 -10.72 -1.41
CA ALA A 258 -13.05 -10.98 -2.82
C ALA A 258 -11.91 -11.69 -3.59
N TYR A 259 -10.64 -11.41 -3.27
CA TYR A 259 -9.51 -12.14 -3.85
C TYR A 259 -9.40 -13.59 -3.34
N VAL A 260 -9.70 -13.82 -2.06
CA VAL A 260 -9.73 -15.17 -1.49
C VAL A 260 -10.88 -15.97 -2.11
N ASP A 261 -12.07 -15.38 -2.20
CA ASP A 261 -13.25 -15.98 -2.85
C ASP A 261 -12.94 -16.38 -4.29
N ALA A 262 -12.44 -15.44 -5.10
CA ALA A 262 -12.10 -15.71 -6.51
C ALA A 262 -11.05 -16.82 -6.67
N ALA A 263 -10.06 -16.89 -5.77
CA ALA A 263 -9.05 -17.93 -5.79
C ALA A 263 -9.65 -19.31 -5.44
N ILE A 264 -10.51 -19.40 -4.43
CA ILE A 264 -11.22 -20.63 -4.06
C ILE A 264 -12.15 -21.08 -5.19
N GLU A 265 -12.90 -20.15 -5.79
CA GLU A 265 -13.77 -20.42 -6.95
C GLU A 265 -12.98 -20.94 -8.16
N SER A 266 -11.73 -20.48 -8.34
CA SER A 266 -10.81 -21.01 -9.36
C SER A 266 -10.22 -22.39 -9.02
N GLY A 267 -10.56 -22.96 -7.86
CA GLY A 267 -10.13 -24.28 -7.42
C GLY A 267 -8.84 -24.30 -6.58
N LEU A 268 -8.35 -23.15 -6.11
CA LEU A 268 -7.19 -23.09 -5.22
C LEU A 268 -7.58 -23.37 -3.77
N ASP A 269 -6.74 -24.14 -3.07
CA ASP A 269 -6.87 -24.35 -1.63
C ASP A 269 -6.43 -23.08 -0.88
N VAL A 270 -7.18 -22.63 0.12
CA VAL A 270 -6.92 -21.34 0.80
C VAL A 270 -5.51 -21.25 1.39
N ASP A 271 -5.01 -22.35 1.98
CA ASP A 271 -3.68 -22.39 2.58
C ASP A 271 -2.55 -22.48 1.54
N SER A 272 -2.88 -22.71 0.27
CA SER A 272 -1.91 -22.79 -0.81
C SER A 272 -1.44 -21.43 -1.31
N PHE A 273 -2.26 -20.38 -1.17
CA PHE A 273 -1.94 -19.02 -1.61
C PHE A 273 -2.02 -17.96 -0.51
N ALA A 274 -2.90 -18.11 0.50
CA ALA A 274 -3.07 -17.13 1.57
C ALA A 274 -1.76 -16.78 2.31
N PRO A 275 -0.83 -17.73 2.55
CA PRO A 275 0.48 -17.43 3.12
C PRO A 275 1.36 -16.51 2.28
N ARG A 276 0.94 -16.07 1.09
CA ARG A 276 1.62 -15.08 0.24
C ARG A 276 0.83 -13.80 -0.02
N LEU A 277 -0.37 -13.67 0.54
CA LEU A 277 -1.07 -12.40 0.56
C LEU A 277 -0.31 -11.39 1.44
N ALA A 278 -0.15 -10.18 0.93
CA ALA A 278 0.34 -9.03 1.68
C ALA A 278 -0.66 -7.88 1.53
N PHE A 279 -0.51 -6.88 2.39
CA PHE A 279 -1.37 -5.72 2.46
C PHE A 279 -0.55 -4.44 2.36
N PHE A 280 -1.19 -3.31 2.09
CA PHE A 280 -0.54 -2.01 2.03
C PHE A 280 -1.46 -0.92 2.54
N PHE A 281 -1.05 -0.26 3.63
CA PHE A 281 -1.84 0.78 4.28
C PHE A 281 -1.13 2.14 4.30
N ASN A 282 -1.91 3.18 4.48
CA ASN A 282 -1.46 4.52 4.79
C ASN A 282 -1.08 4.65 6.27
N ALA A 283 -0.14 5.53 6.59
CA ALA A 283 0.04 6.09 7.93
C ALA A 283 -0.26 7.59 7.89
N HIS A 284 -1.42 7.96 8.41
CA HIS A 284 -1.93 9.33 8.40
C HIS A 284 -1.56 10.14 9.65
N ASN A 285 -2.01 11.41 9.73
CA ASN A 285 -1.66 12.35 10.79
C ASN A 285 -2.15 11.96 12.21
N ASN A 286 -3.24 11.21 12.35
CA ASN A 286 -3.76 10.86 13.69
C ASN A 286 -3.02 9.65 14.26
N PHE A 287 -1.94 9.93 14.98
CA PHE A 287 -0.98 8.93 15.47
C PHE A 287 -1.61 7.68 16.12
N PHE A 288 -2.48 7.85 17.11
CA PHE A 288 -3.05 6.73 17.87
C PHE A 288 -4.10 5.97 17.06
N GLU A 289 -4.89 6.67 16.25
CA GLU A 289 -5.87 6.07 15.34
C GLU A 289 -5.20 5.16 14.32
N GLU A 290 -4.07 5.59 13.74
CA GLU A 290 -3.32 4.75 12.81
C GLU A 290 -2.76 3.48 13.49
N VAL A 291 -2.20 3.61 14.70
CA VAL A 291 -1.73 2.43 15.45
C VAL A 291 -2.89 1.47 15.74
N ALA A 292 -4.03 2.00 16.19
CA ALA A 292 -5.23 1.20 16.45
C ALA A 292 -5.76 0.52 15.19
N LYS A 293 -5.80 1.22 14.04
CA LYS A 293 -6.17 0.67 12.73
C LYS A 293 -5.33 -0.54 12.35
N PHE A 294 -4.00 -0.45 12.46
CA PHE A 294 -3.12 -1.58 12.11
C PHE A 294 -3.32 -2.79 13.01
N ARG A 295 -3.57 -2.57 14.31
CA ARG A 295 -3.86 -3.63 15.29
C ARG A 295 -5.19 -4.30 15.01
N ALA A 296 -6.23 -3.50 14.77
CA ALA A 296 -7.58 -3.97 14.44
C ALA A 296 -7.57 -4.78 13.14
N ALA A 297 -6.95 -4.26 12.07
CA ALA A 297 -6.87 -4.94 10.78
C ALA A 297 -6.27 -6.36 10.89
N ARG A 298 -5.20 -6.54 11.68
CA ARG A 298 -4.62 -7.87 11.93
C ARG A 298 -5.60 -8.81 12.63
N ARG A 299 -6.26 -8.31 13.68
CA ARG A 299 -7.21 -9.10 14.48
C ARG A 299 -8.42 -9.53 13.64
N ILE A 300 -8.96 -8.62 12.83
CA ILE A 300 -10.08 -8.88 11.91
C ILE A 300 -9.68 -9.90 10.85
N TRP A 301 -8.57 -9.68 10.16
CA TRP A 301 -8.11 -10.61 9.11
C TRP A 301 -7.85 -12.02 9.65
N ALA A 302 -7.22 -12.12 10.83
CA ALA A 302 -6.97 -13.42 11.45
C ALA A 302 -8.27 -14.17 11.77
N LYS A 303 -9.30 -13.47 12.28
CA LYS A 303 -10.63 -14.04 12.52
C LYS A 303 -11.31 -14.47 11.22
N ILE A 304 -11.33 -13.61 10.19
CA ILE A 304 -11.91 -13.93 8.88
C ILE A 304 -11.27 -15.19 8.28
N MET A 305 -9.93 -15.24 8.19
CA MET A 305 -9.25 -16.38 7.59
C MET A 305 -9.47 -17.69 8.36
N LYS A 306 -9.52 -17.63 9.69
CA LYS A 306 -9.69 -18.82 10.53
C LYS A 306 -11.14 -19.28 10.62
N ASP A 307 -12.07 -18.35 10.82
CA ASP A 307 -13.45 -18.68 11.22
C ASP A 307 -14.39 -18.71 10.00
N HIS A 308 -14.23 -17.77 9.06
CA HIS A 308 -15.02 -17.73 7.82
C HIS A 308 -14.45 -18.66 6.75
N TYR A 309 -13.17 -18.50 6.39
CA TYR A 309 -12.52 -19.34 5.37
C TYR A 309 -11.99 -20.68 5.88
N GLN A 310 -12.06 -20.92 7.20
CA GLN A 310 -11.64 -22.17 7.83
C GLN A 310 -10.19 -22.59 7.55
N ALA A 311 -9.32 -21.65 7.18
CA ALA A 311 -7.91 -21.89 6.87
C ALA A 311 -7.20 -22.58 8.05
N LYS A 312 -6.34 -23.56 7.77
CA LYS A 312 -5.70 -24.40 8.78
C LYS A 312 -4.26 -24.00 9.07
N ASP A 313 -3.54 -23.42 8.10
CA ASP A 313 -2.18 -22.92 8.33
C ASP A 313 -2.23 -21.56 9.06
N PRO A 314 -1.64 -21.44 10.27
CA PRO A 314 -1.54 -20.16 10.96
C PRO A 314 -0.83 -19.05 10.16
N LYS A 315 -0.06 -19.38 9.11
CA LYS A 315 0.52 -18.39 8.19
C LYS A 315 -0.54 -17.70 7.34
N SER A 316 -1.63 -18.38 7.00
CA SER A 316 -2.76 -17.84 6.23
C SER A 316 -3.52 -16.77 7.01
N TRP A 317 -3.48 -16.84 8.34
CA TRP A 317 -4.14 -15.88 9.23
C TRP A 317 -3.34 -14.59 9.44
N LYS A 318 -2.07 -14.54 9.00
CA LYS A 318 -1.18 -13.39 9.24
C LYS A 318 -1.40 -12.31 8.20
N LEU A 319 -1.88 -11.16 8.64
CA LEU A 319 -1.86 -9.94 7.84
C LEU A 319 -0.45 -9.32 7.91
N ARG A 320 0.35 -9.54 6.86
CA ARG A 320 1.61 -8.81 6.64
C ARG A 320 1.33 -7.56 5.83
N PHE A 321 1.89 -6.43 6.21
CA PHE A 321 1.63 -5.19 5.49
C PHE A 321 2.87 -4.33 5.27
N HIS A 322 2.87 -3.65 4.13
CA HIS A 322 3.65 -2.45 3.87
C HIS A 322 2.88 -1.23 4.40
N THR A 323 3.61 -0.18 4.75
CA THR A 323 3.03 1.11 5.09
C THR A 323 3.74 2.22 4.32
N GLN A 324 2.98 3.21 3.90
CA GLN A 324 3.51 4.46 3.36
C GLN A 324 2.88 5.62 4.13
N THR A 325 3.71 6.60 4.50
CA THR A 325 3.25 7.84 5.13
C THR A 325 2.33 8.61 4.18
N GLY A 326 1.30 9.30 4.68
CA GLY A 326 0.27 9.90 3.82
C GLY A 326 0.78 11.06 2.95
N GLY A 327 0.73 10.93 1.63
CA GLY A 327 1.15 11.97 0.68
C GLY A 327 0.20 13.18 0.67
N SER A 328 -1.10 12.92 0.70
CA SER A 328 -2.18 13.90 0.77
C SER A 328 -2.10 14.83 1.99
N THR A 329 -1.33 14.45 3.01
CA THR A 329 -1.12 15.25 4.23
C THR A 329 0.03 16.25 4.14
N LEU A 330 0.86 16.15 3.11
CA LEU A 330 2.07 16.95 2.94
C LEU A 330 1.76 18.22 2.14
N THR A 331 2.39 19.33 2.53
CA THR A 331 2.07 20.65 1.97
C THR A 331 3.18 21.16 1.06
N ALA A 332 2.79 21.87 0.00
CA ALA A 332 3.72 22.60 -0.86
C ALA A 332 4.34 23.81 -0.15
N GLN A 333 3.57 24.44 0.73
CA GLN A 333 4.00 25.54 1.60
C GLN A 333 4.79 24.99 2.79
N GLN A 334 5.85 25.69 3.18
CA GLN A 334 6.74 25.32 4.28
C GLN A 334 7.10 23.82 4.27
N PRO A 335 7.72 23.30 3.19
CA PRO A 335 7.92 21.85 2.99
C PRO A 335 8.77 21.19 4.08
N ASP A 336 9.57 21.93 4.85
CA ASP A 336 10.27 21.38 6.03
C ASP A 336 9.33 20.85 7.12
N ASN A 337 8.11 21.39 7.22
CA ASN A 337 7.09 20.86 8.13
C ASN A 337 6.72 19.41 7.77
N ASN A 338 6.89 19.01 6.50
CA ASN A 338 6.64 17.64 6.06
C ASN A 338 7.62 16.64 6.69
N ILE A 339 8.85 17.04 7.03
CA ILE A 339 9.80 16.16 7.75
C ILE A 339 9.22 15.76 9.11
N VAL A 340 8.61 16.72 9.82
CA VAL A 340 7.98 16.49 11.12
C VAL A 340 6.73 15.62 10.98
N ARG A 341 5.87 15.90 9.98
CA ARG A 341 4.67 15.10 9.67
C ARG A 341 5.04 13.65 9.39
N VAL A 342 5.96 13.43 8.45
CA VAL A 342 6.45 12.10 8.06
C VAL A 342 7.10 11.37 9.23
N THR A 343 7.79 12.06 10.14
CA THR A 343 8.37 11.44 11.34
C THR A 343 7.29 10.84 12.25
N LEU A 344 6.20 11.58 12.50
CA LEU A 344 5.09 11.10 13.32
C LEU A 344 4.31 9.96 12.64
N GLN A 345 4.12 10.04 11.33
CA GLN A 345 3.46 9.01 10.53
C GLN A 345 4.32 7.73 10.46
N ALA A 346 5.63 7.86 10.26
CA ALA A 346 6.55 6.74 10.30
C ALA A 346 6.56 6.08 11.69
N LEU A 347 6.51 6.88 12.75
CA LEU A 347 6.41 6.38 14.11
C LEU A 347 5.10 5.60 14.33
N SER A 348 3.96 6.05 13.80
CA SER A 348 2.69 5.31 13.95
C SER A 348 2.73 3.98 13.19
N ALA A 349 3.35 3.94 12.00
CA ALA A 349 3.57 2.70 11.24
C ALA A 349 4.42 1.69 12.02
N VAL A 350 5.51 2.16 12.65
CA VAL A 350 6.41 1.33 13.46
C VAL A 350 5.70 0.86 14.73
N MET A 351 5.06 1.75 15.49
CA MET A 351 4.30 1.37 16.68
C MET A 351 3.13 0.44 16.36
N GLY A 352 2.58 0.55 15.15
CA GLY A 352 1.55 -0.32 14.61
C GLY A 352 2.05 -1.69 14.14
N GLY A 353 3.36 -1.93 14.04
CA GLY A 353 3.92 -3.23 13.70
C GLY A 353 4.00 -3.54 12.20
N THR A 354 4.28 -2.56 11.33
CA THR A 354 4.51 -2.74 9.88
C THR A 354 5.68 -3.65 9.53
N GLN A 355 5.64 -4.35 8.38
CA GLN A 355 6.74 -5.22 7.92
C GLN A 355 7.70 -4.49 6.97
N SER A 356 7.24 -3.43 6.31
CA SER A 356 8.08 -2.59 5.46
C SER A 356 7.48 -1.19 5.38
N LEU A 357 8.33 -0.17 5.28
CA LEU A 357 7.90 1.22 5.37
C LEU A 357 8.52 2.06 4.26
N HIS A 358 7.66 2.85 3.62
CA HIS A 358 8.03 3.99 2.79
C HIS A 358 7.77 5.27 3.58
N THR A 359 8.77 6.14 3.62
CA THR A 359 8.64 7.51 4.12
C THR A 359 8.69 8.46 2.94
N ASN A 360 7.64 9.26 2.78
CA ASN A 360 7.56 10.27 1.73
C ASN A 360 8.63 11.34 1.97
N SER A 361 8.96 12.05 0.90
CA SER A 361 9.97 13.10 0.95
C SER A 361 9.33 14.46 1.22
N ARG A 362 10.13 15.42 1.67
CA ARG A 362 9.64 16.76 2.05
C ARG A 362 9.00 17.53 0.89
N ASP A 363 9.35 17.17 -0.33
CA ASP A 363 8.97 17.76 -1.62
C ASP A 363 7.77 17.07 -2.29
N GLU A 364 7.10 16.13 -1.61
CA GLU A 364 5.98 15.32 -2.13
C GLU A 364 4.90 16.12 -2.89
N ALA A 365 4.48 17.26 -2.33
CA ALA A 365 3.41 18.07 -2.90
C ALA A 365 3.84 18.91 -4.13
N LEU A 366 5.11 18.81 -4.54
CA LEU A 366 5.72 19.65 -5.58
C LEU A 366 6.30 18.82 -6.74
N SER A 367 7.06 17.78 -6.44
CA SER A 367 7.67 16.90 -7.45
C SER A 367 8.05 15.54 -6.88
N LEU A 368 8.52 14.66 -7.76
CA LEU A 368 9.27 13.48 -7.35
C LEU A 368 10.54 13.88 -6.54
N PRO A 369 11.02 12.99 -5.67
CA PRO A 369 12.04 13.36 -4.69
C PRO A 369 13.44 13.52 -5.29
N THR A 370 14.13 14.59 -4.88
CA THR A 370 15.57 14.74 -5.12
C THR A 370 16.38 13.70 -4.33
N GLU A 371 17.68 13.59 -4.60
CA GLU A 371 18.57 12.71 -3.80
C GLU A 371 18.64 13.14 -2.33
N GLU A 372 18.60 14.45 -2.07
CA GLU A 372 18.64 15.00 -0.72
C GLU A 372 17.35 14.68 0.03
N SER A 373 16.19 14.97 -0.56
CA SER A 373 14.90 14.72 0.06
C SER A 373 14.68 13.22 0.31
N ALA A 374 15.06 12.36 -0.65
CA ALA A 374 15.00 10.91 -0.48
C ALA A 374 15.94 10.41 0.63
N ARG A 375 17.12 11.02 0.77
CA ARG A 375 18.06 10.69 1.87
C ARG A 375 17.48 11.08 3.22
N ILE A 376 16.88 12.26 3.34
CA ILE A 376 16.21 12.70 4.57
C ILE A 376 15.11 11.70 4.96
N ALA A 377 14.26 11.31 4.00
CA ALA A 377 13.21 10.33 4.24
C ALA A 377 13.78 8.99 4.78
N LEU A 378 14.84 8.46 4.16
CA LEU A 378 15.51 7.25 4.66
C LEU A 378 16.12 7.45 6.06
N ARG A 379 16.70 8.62 6.34
CA ARG A 379 17.25 8.95 7.67
C ARG A 379 16.17 8.99 8.74
N THR A 380 14.95 9.43 8.43
CA THR A 380 13.81 9.35 9.36
C THR A 380 13.59 7.92 9.85
N GLN A 381 13.58 6.93 8.95
CA GLN A 381 13.45 5.52 9.35
C GLN A 381 14.65 5.02 10.15
N GLN A 382 15.87 5.42 9.78
CA GLN A 382 17.09 5.00 10.46
C GLN A 382 17.20 5.57 11.88
N ILE A 383 16.79 6.83 12.11
CA ILE A 383 16.72 7.44 13.44
C ILE A 383 15.68 6.72 14.30
N LEU A 384 14.49 6.44 13.75
CA LEU A 384 13.49 5.65 14.46
C LEU A 384 14.03 4.27 14.84
N ALA A 385 14.69 3.59 13.92
CA ALA A 385 15.21 2.25 14.14
C ALA A 385 16.37 2.19 15.16
N ASN A 386 17.26 3.18 15.19
CA ASN A 386 18.55 3.08 15.89
C ASN A 386 18.71 4.03 17.08
N GLU A 387 17.95 5.13 17.16
CA GLU A 387 18.14 6.15 18.19
C GLU A 387 16.94 6.27 19.14
N SER A 388 15.72 5.96 18.68
CA SER A 388 14.50 6.27 19.43
C SER A 388 14.10 5.22 20.47
N GLY A 389 14.67 4.01 20.43
CA GLY A 389 14.32 2.88 21.32
C GLY A 389 12.98 2.19 21.02
N VAL A 390 12.24 2.66 20.01
CA VAL A 390 10.89 2.15 19.70
C VAL A 390 10.89 0.72 19.12
N ALA A 391 12.03 0.24 18.64
CA ALA A 391 12.21 -1.12 18.14
C ALA A 391 12.60 -2.13 19.24
N ASP A 392 12.88 -1.67 20.47
CA ASP A 392 13.43 -2.51 21.54
C ASP A 392 12.38 -3.34 22.28
N THR A 393 11.10 -2.91 22.20
CA THR A 393 9.96 -3.59 22.81
C THR A 393 8.85 -3.83 21.77
N ILE A 394 8.04 -4.86 22.02
CA ILE A 394 7.01 -5.33 21.08
C ILE A 394 5.66 -4.75 21.48
N ASP A 395 4.95 -4.14 20.53
CA ASP A 395 3.64 -3.50 20.74
C ASP A 395 3.63 -2.64 22.02
N PRO A 396 4.49 -1.59 22.09
CA PRO A 396 4.66 -0.76 23.30
C PRO A 396 3.38 -0.06 23.75
N LEU A 397 2.42 0.14 22.84
CA LEU A 397 1.13 0.74 23.16
C LEU A 397 0.09 -0.29 23.63
N GLY A 398 0.42 -1.59 23.60
CA GLY A 398 -0.45 -2.64 24.11
C GLY A 398 -0.67 -2.51 25.62
N GLY A 399 -1.93 -2.48 26.03
CA GLY A 399 -2.38 -2.20 27.40
C GLY A 399 -2.68 -0.72 27.68
N SER A 400 -2.41 0.19 26.74
CA SER A 400 -2.89 1.57 26.84
C SER A 400 -4.41 1.59 26.71
N PHE A 401 -5.12 2.04 27.76
CA PHE A 401 -6.59 2.03 27.78
C PHE A 401 -7.21 2.74 26.57
N TYR A 402 -6.60 3.85 26.12
CA TYR A 402 -7.06 4.56 24.94
C TYR A 402 -6.84 3.75 23.64
N VAL A 403 -5.65 3.17 23.46
CA VAL A 403 -5.34 2.47 22.21
C VAL A 403 -6.11 1.16 22.11
N GLU A 404 -6.34 0.45 23.22
CA GLU A 404 -7.17 -0.76 23.22
C GLU A 404 -8.63 -0.45 22.89
N GLU A 405 -9.25 0.51 23.58
CA GLU A 405 -10.62 0.94 23.29
C GLU A 405 -10.76 1.44 21.85
N LEU A 406 -9.82 2.24 21.35
CA LEU A 406 -9.83 2.72 19.98
C LEU A 406 -9.66 1.58 18.97
N THR A 407 -8.87 0.55 19.29
CA THR A 407 -8.72 -0.65 18.45
C THR A 407 -10.03 -1.44 18.39
N ASP A 408 -10.73 -1.58 19.51
CA ASP A 408 -12.01 -2.28 19.60
C ASP A 408 -13.12 -1.51 18.86
N ARG A 409 -13.17 -0.17 19.00
CA ARG A 409 -14.11 0.68 18.25
C ARG A 409 -13.87 0.61 16.75
N ILE A 410 -12.62 0.73 16.29
CA ILE A 410 -12.29 0.61 14.87
C ILE A 410 -12.67 -0.79 14.35
N GLU A 411 -12.38 -1.86 15.10
CA GLU A 411 -12.81 -3.21 14.67
C GLU A 411 -14.32 -3.32 14.51
N LYS A 412 -15.08 -2.78 15.47
CA LYS A 412 -16.53 -2.80 15.39
C LYS A 412 -17.02 -2.08 14.12
N GLU A 413 -16.60 -0.84 13.91
CA GLU A 413 -17.04 -0.06 12.75
C GLU A 413 -16.56 -0.66 11.42
N VAL A 414 -15.37 -1.27 11.39
CA VAL A 414 -14.91 -2.02 10.21
C VAL A 414 -15.84 -3.20 9.92
N ASN A 415 -16.21 -3.98 10.94
CA ASN A 415 -17.15 -5.10 10.76
C ASN A 415 -18.52 -4.62 10.29
N ASP A 416 -19.02 -3.49 10.79
CA ASP A 416 -20.29 -2.90 10.32
C ASP A 416 -20.24 -2.58 8.80
N TYR A 417 -19.11 -2.06 8.29
CA TYR A 417 -18.91 -1.89 6.85
C TYR A 417 -18.80 -3.22 6.09
N LEU A 418 -18.09 -4.22 6.63
CA LEU A 418 -17.96 -5.54 6.01
C LEU A 418 -19.33 -6.24 5.88
N GLU A 419 -20.18 -6.13 6.90
CA GLU A 419 -21.57 -6.61 6.86
C GLU A 419 -22.35 -5.91 5.75
N ARG A 420 -22.32 -4.58 5.70
CA ARG A 420 -23.00 -3.79 4.65
C ARG A 420 -22.51 -4.15 3.24
N ILE A 421 -21.20 -4.35 3.05
CA ILE A 421 -20.64 -4.76 1.75
C ILE A 421 -21.09 -6.18 1.39
N THR A 422 -21.18 -7.08 2.38
CA THR A 422 -21.71 -8.43 2.17
C THR A 422 -23.17 -8.40 1.74
N GLU A 423 -23.99 -7.55 2.35
CA GLU A 423 -25.41 -7.34 1.97
C GLU A 423 -25.59 -6.82 0.54
N ILE A 424 -24.65 -5.99 0.05
CA ILE A 424 -24.63 -5.50 -1.34
C ILE A 424 -24.28 -6.64 -2.33
N GLY A 425 -23.56 -7.68 -1.88
CA GLY A 425 -23.10 -8.78 -2.73
C GLY A 425 -21.59 -8.92 -2.83
N GLY A 426 -20.84 -8.33 -1.89
CA GLY A 426 -19.38 -8.40 -1.83
C GLY A 426 -18.68 -7.21 -2.50
N ALA A 427 -17.35 -7.19 -2.42
CA ALA A 427 -16.56 -6.02 -2.84
C ALA A 427 -16.70 -5.73 -4.35
N VAL A 428 -16.75 -6.75 -5.21
CA VAL A 428 -16.89 -6.56 -6.67
C VAL A 428 -18.21 -5.83 -6.99
N GLN A 429 -19.33 -6.31 -6.45
CA GLN A 429 -20.63 -5.67 -6.63
C GLN A 429 -20.67 -4.26 -6.03
N ALA A 430 -20.08 -4.07 -4.85
CA ALA A 430 -19.99 -2.75 -4.21
C ALA A 430 -19.19 -1.74 -5.04
N VAL A 431 -18.17 -2.19 -5.78
CA VAL A 431 -17.42 -1.36 -6.73
C VAL A 431 -18.26 -1.01 -7.96
N GLU A 432 -18.96 -1.99 -8.54
CA GLU A 432 -19.84 -1.79 -9.71
C GLU A 432 -21.01 -0.84 -9.41
N GLU A 433 -21.58 -0.92 -8.20
CA GLU A 433 -22.63 -0.01 -7.75
C GLU A 433 -22.12 1.37 -7.29
N GLY A 434 -20.80 1.59 -7.30
CA GLY A 434 -20.19 2.85 -6.89
C GLY A 434 -20.26 3.14 -5.38
N PHE A 435 -20.52 2.12 -4.54
CA PHE A 435 -20.74 2.30 -3.10
C PHE A 435 -19.48 2.83 -2.41
N MET A 436 -18.34 2.15 -2.59
CA MET A 436 -17.08 2.55 -1.94
C MET A 436 -16.63 3.93 -2.41
N GLN A 437 -16.75 4.22 -3.71
CA GLN A 437 -16.39 5.51 -4.30
C GLN A 437 -17.20 6.66 -3.69
N ARG A 438 -18.52 6.48 -3.51
CA ARG A 438 -19.38 7.50 -2.87
C ARG A 438 -19.00 7.74 -1.41
N GLU A 439 -18.74 6.69 -0.63
CA GLU A 439 -18.32 6.81 0.77
C GLU A 439 -16.99 7.56 0.91
N ILE A 440 -16.03 7.29 0.02
CA ILE A 440 -14.73 7.99 -0.05
C ILE A 440 -14.94 9.47 -0.41
N GLN A 441 -15.67 9.75 -1.48
CA GLN A 441 -15.92 11.13 -1.95
C GLN A 441 -16.66 11.96 -0.91
N GLN A 442 -17.62 11.36 -0.20
CA GLN A 442 -18.34 12.03 0.87
C GLN A 442 -17.40 12.40 2.03
N ASN A 443 -16.51 11.50 2.45
CA ASN A 443 -15.55 11.79 3.51
C ASN A 443 -14.51 12.85 3.08
N ALA A 444 -14.00 12.75 1.85
CA ALA A 444 -13.10 13.75 1.26
C ALA A 444 -13.72 15.15 1.24
N TYR A 445 -15.01 15.23 0.88
CA TYR A 445 -15.75 16.49 0.86
C TYR A 445 -15.89 17.12 2.25
N GLU A 446 -16.17 16.31 3.27
CA GLU A 446 -16.27 16.82 4.65
C GLU A 446 -14.90 17.25 5.20
N ILE A 447 -13.82 16.53 4.90
CA ILE A 447 -12.44 16.96 5.23
C ILE A 447 -12.14 18.32 4.60
N GLN A 448 -12.40 18.49 3.30
CA GLN A 448 -12.13 19.75 2.60
C GLN A 448 -12.91 20.91 3.22
N LYS A 449 -14.19 20.70 3.55
CA LYS A 449 -15.00 21.70 4.28
C LYS A 449 -14.42 22.03 5.65
N GLY A 450 -13.95 21.02 6.40
CA GLY A 450 -13.31 21.22 7.70
C GLY A 450 -12.04 22.06 7.61
N ILE A 451 -11.23 21.84 6.56
CA ILE A 451 -10.02 22.63 6.28
C ILE A 451 -10.37 24.09 5.94
N GLU A 452 -11.35 24.30 5.07
CA GLU A 452 -11.78 25.65 4.63
C GLU A 452 -12.43 26.46 5.75
N LYS A 453 -13.13 25.80 6.68
CA LYS A 453 -13.71 26.43 7.87
C LYS A 453 -12.72 26.60 9.02
N GLU A 454 -11.48 26.14 8.85
CA GLU A 454 -10.46 26.08 9.92
C GLU A 454 -10.87 25.25 11.15
N GLU A 455 -11.81 24.31 10.98
CA GLU A 455 -12.16 23.30 11.99
C GLU A 455 -11.02 22.26 12.09
N GLU A 456 -10.36 22.01 10.95
CA GLU A 456 -9.09 21.29 10.83
C GLU A 456 -7.96 22.27 10.48
N ILE A 457 -6.93 22.29 11.32
CA ILE A 457 -5.79 23.20 11.14
C ILE A 457 -4.65 22.48 10.42
N ILE A 458 -4.23 23.03 9.28
CA ILE A 458 -3.03 22.61 8.55
C ILE A 458 -1.99 23.72 8.66
N VAL A 459 -0.96 23.47 9.47
CA VAL A 459 0.15 24.40 9.74
C VAL A 459 0.85 24.77 8.44
N GLY A 460 0.98 26.07 8.19
CA GLY A 460 1.57 26.65 6.99
C GLY A 460 0.62 26.77 5.80
N LEU A 461 -0.55 26.11 5.84
CA LEU A 461 -1.55 26.18 4.78
C LEU A 461 -2.73 27.10 5.13
N ASN A 462 -3.51 26.79 6.18
CA ASN A 462 -4.63 27.64 6.61
C ASN A 462 -4.31 28.48 7.84
N LYS A 463 -3.39 28.03 8.70
CA LYS A 463 -2.94 28.74 9.90
C LYS A 463 -1.42 28.76 10.02
N PHE A 464 -0.88 29.79 10.66
CA PHE A 464 0.57 30.02 10.78
C PHE A 464 1.27 30.16 9.41
N LYS A 465 0.60 30.88 8.50
CA LYS A 465 1.14 31.25 7.19
C LYS A 465 2.32 32.20 7.37
N VAL A 466 3.29 32.11 6.47
CA VAL A 466 4.41 33.05 6.35
C VAL A 466 4.44 33.56 4.92
N ASP A 467 4.87 34.80 4.73
CA ASP A 467 5.14 35.33 3.39
C ASP A 467 6.52 34.80 2.95
N GLU A 468 6.53 33.70 2.19
CA GLU A 468 7.74 33.07 1.66
C GLU A 468 7.72 33.01 0.13
N GLU A 469 8.85 33.35 -0.52
CA GLU A 469 9.09 32.99 -1.92
C GLU A 469 9.63 31.55 -1.96
N VAL A 470 8.75 30.58 -2.23
CA VAL A 470 9.15 29.17 -2.37
C VAL A 470 9.77 28.97 -3.75
N ASN A 471 11.09 28.80 -3.82
CA ASN A 471 11.83 28.44 -5.04
C ASN A 471 12.51 27.07 -4.83
N PRO A 472 11.75 25.96 -4.82
CA PRO A 472 12.31 24.64 -4.57
C PRO A 472 13.10 24.15 -5.78
N ASP A 473 14.22 23.46 -5.54
CA ASP A 473 14.95 22.75 -6.60
C ASP A 473 14.20 21.45 -6.93
N LEU A 474 13.36 21.50 -7.96
CA LEU A 474 12.47 20.40 -8.33
C LEU A 474 13.14 19.48 -9.35
N LEU A 475 12.92 18.18 -9.18
CA LEU A 475 13.29 17.19 -10.18
C LEU A 475 12.49 17.45 -11.47
N LYS A 476 13.19 17.58 -12.59
CA LYS A 476 12.60 17.64 -13.94
C LYS A 476 13.06 16.45 -14.76
N VAL A 477 12.11 15.76 -15.38
CA VAL A 477 12.40 14.68 -16.34
C VAL A 477 12.77 15.30 -17.70
N ASP A 478 13.86 14.83 -18.31
CA ASP A 478 14.32 15.33 -19.62
C ASP A 478 13.40 14.80 -20.73
N GLU A 479 12.85 15.69 -21.56
CA GLU A 479 11.99 15.34 -22.70
C GLU A 479 12.69 14.44 -23.73
N LYS A 480 14.03 14.44 -23.78
CA LYS A 480 14.78 13.51 -24.64
C LYS A 480 14.54 12.06 -24.31
N LEU A 481 14.13 11.76 -23.08
CA LEU A 481 13.91 10.42 -22.59
C LEU A 481 12.84 9.67 -23.38
N GLU A 482 11.73 10.34 -23.69
CA GLU A 482 10.65 9.78 -24.49
C GLU A 482 11.17 9.33 -25.86
N LYS A 483 11.97 10.19 -26.51
CA LYS A 483 12.60 9.86 -27.78
C LYS A 483 13.57 8.69 -27.67
N GLU A 484 14.41 8.66 -26.64
CA GLU A 484 15.37 7.56 -26.41
C GLU A 484 14.65 6.23 -26.18
N GLN A 485 13.52 6.24 -25.48
CA GLN A 485 12.70 5.07 -25.22
C GLN A 485 12.01 4.58 -26.52
N ILE A 486 11.46 5.48 -27.33
CA ILE A 486 10.88 5.17 -28.65
C ILE A 486 11.95 4.60 -29.62
N ASP A 487 13.15 5.16 -29.62
CA ASP A 487 14.27 4.66 -30.42
C ASP A 487 14.67 3.24 -29.95
N SER A 488 14.68 2.99 -28.64
CA SER A 488 14.97 1.68 -28.03
C SER A 488 13.95 0.62 -28.46
N ILE A 489 12.65 0.86 -28.29
CA ILE A 489 11.61 -0.09 -28.67
C ILE A 489 11.59 -0.36 -30.19
N THR A 490 11.84 0.67 -31.00
CA THR A 490 11.94 0.54 -32.46
C THR A 490 13.09 -0.38 -32.87
N SER A 491 14.27 -0.24 -32.24
CA SER A 491 15.40 -1.13 -32.48
C SER A 491 15.08 -2.57 -32.06
N ILE A 492 14.49 -2.77 -30.88
CA ILE A 492 14.14 -4.12 -30.39
C ILE A 492 13.16 -4.80 -31.33
N ARG A 493 12.11 -4.10 -31.79
CA ARG A 493 11.13 -4.68 -32.73
C ARG A 493 11.76 -5.07 -34.07
N LYS A 494 12.80 -4.35 -34.51
CA LYS A 494 13.56 -4.65 -35.73
C LYS A 494 14.50 -5.86 -35.56
N ASP A 495 15.13 -5.99 -34.41
CA ASP A 495 16.20 -6.97 -34.18
C ASP A 495 15.70 -8.33 -33.65
N ARG A 496 14.54 -8.36 -32.98
CA ARG A 496 13.95 -9.60 -32.44
C ARG A 496 13.44 -10.54 -33.54
N ASP A 497 13.31 -11.82 -33.20
CA ASP A 497 12.77 -12.85 -34.10
C ASP A 497 11.25 -12.71 -34.25
N SER A 498 10.80 -12.03 -35.30
CA SER A 498 9.38 -11.74 -35.53
C SER A 498 8.51 -13.00 -35.58
N LYS A 499 9.02 -14.11 -36.12
CA LYS A 499 8.25 -15.37 -36.21
C LYS A 499 7.99 -15.95 -34.83
N LYS A 500 8.97 -15.89 -33.93
CA LYS A 500 8.78 -16.35 -32.54
C LYS A 500 7.84 -15.46 -31.76
N VAL A 501 7.91 -14.15 -31.97
CA VAL A 501 6.96 -13.19 -31.35
C VAL A 501 5.54 -13.46 -31.82
N GLU A 502 5.32 -13.59 -33.12
CA GLU A 502 3.99 -13.92 -33.69
C GLU A 502 3.44 -15.24 -33.13
N GLN A 503 4.29 -16.26 -32.99
CA GLN A 503 3.90 -17.55 -32.40
C GLN A 503 3.53 -17.41 -30.92
N ALA A 504 4.32 -16.70 -30.13
CA ALA A 504 4.07 -16.52 -28.71
C ALA A 504 2.80 -15.69 -28.44
N LEU A 505 2.62 -14.58 -29.16
CA LEU A 505 1.41 -13.75 -29.07
C LEU A 505 0.17 -14.49 -29.59
N GLY A 506 0.31 -15.29 -30.65
CA GLY A 506 -0.76 -16.14 -31.15
C GLY A 506 -1.19 -17.23 -30.14
N ALA A 507 -0.24 -17.81 -29.42
CA ALA A 507 -0.53 -18.74 -28.32
C ALA A 507 -1.25 -18.03 -27.17
N LEU A 508 -0.76 -16.85 -26.76
CA LEU A 508 -1.42 -16.04 -25.73
C LEU A 508 -2.87 -15.73 -26.12
N LYS A 509 -3.11 -15.28 -27.37
CA LYS A 509 -4.46 -14.99 -27.88
C LYS A 509 -5.39 -16.21 -27.78
N LYS A 510 -4.93 -17.36 -28.25
CA LYS A 510 -5.68 -18.62 -28.19
C LYS A 510 -6.04 -19.00 -26.76
N HIS A 511 -5.12 -18.82 -25.81
CA HIS A 511 -5.33 -19.19 -24.41
C HIS A 511 -6.14 -18.14 -23.63
N ALA A 512 -6.10 -16.87 -24.04
CA ALA A 512 -6.95 -15.81 -23.49
C ALA A 512 -8.44 -16.13 -23.71
N GLN A 513 -8.79 -16.70 -24.87
CA GLN A 513 -10.15 -17.14 -25.22
C GLN A 513 -10.68 -18.30 -24.37
N ASP A 514 -9.79 -19.12 -23.78
CA ASP A 514 -10.17 -20.23 -22.90
C ASP A 514 -10.15 -19.78 -21.44
N ASN A 515 -11.33 -19.64 -20.83
CA ASN A 515 -11.48 -19.20 -19.44
C ASN A 515 -10.79 -20.10 -18.40
N ASN A 516 -10.47 -21.35 -18.74
CA ASN A 516 -9.80 -22.29 -17.84
C ASN A 516 -8.27 -22.28 -17.97
N SER A 517 -7.73 -21.59 -18.98
CA SER A 517 -6.29 -21.54 -19.20
C SER A 517 -5.61 -20.53 -18.29
N ASN A 518 -4.53 -20.94 -17.63
CA ASN A 518 -3.63 -20.01 -16.95
C ASN A 518 -2.75 -19.27 -17.97
N LEU A 519 -2.78 -17.94 -17.95
CA LEU A 519 -2.10 -17.11 -18.95
C LEU A 519 -0.62 -16.82 -18.65
N ILE A 520 -0.18 -17.01 -17.40
CA ILE A 520 1.18 -16.63 -16.97
C ILE A 520 2.28 -17.33 -17.78
N PRO A 521 2.22 -18.65 -18.07
CA PRO A 521 3.23 -19.29 -18.92
C PRO A 521 3.34 -18.65 -20.32
N TYR A 522 2.21 -18.30 -20.94
CA TYR A 522 2.19 -17.72 -22.29
C TYR A 522 2.63 -16.25 -22.31
N ILE A 523 2.33 -15.50 -21.26
CA ILE A 523 2.88 -14.15 -21.07
C ILE A 523 4.39 -14.22 -20.89
N LEU A 524 4.89 -15.18 -20.08
CA LEU A 524 6.33 -15.39 -19.88
C LEU A 524 7.05 -15.75 -21.18
N ASP A 525 6.47 -16.62 -22.00
CA ASP A 525 7.02 -16.98 -23.31
C ASP A 525 7.09 -15.78 -24.25
N ALA A 526 6.03 -14.94 -24.29
CA ALA A 526 6.01 -13.71 -25.08
C ALA A 526 7.08 -12.71 -24.62
N VAL A 527 7.21 -12.51 -23.30
CA VAL A 527 8.24 -11.64 -22.72
C VAL A 527 9.66 -12.13 -23.06
N LYS A 528 9.91 -13.44 -23.00
CA LYS A 528 11.22 -14.03 -23.30
C LYS A 528 11.67 -13.83 -24.75
N VAL A 529 10.73 -13.66 -25.67
CA VAL A 529 11.00 -13.32 -27.08
C VAL A 529 10.95 -11.82 -27.36
N TYR A 530 10.98 -10.99 -26.30
CA TYR A 530 10.93 -9.53 -26.37
C TYR A 530 9.68 -8.98 -27.06
N ALA A 531 8.53 -9.64 -26.88
CA ALA A 531 7.23 -8.99 -27.08
C ALA A 531 7.10 -7.81 -26.11
N THR A 532 6.49 -6.73 -26.57
CA THR A 532 6.35 -5.51 -25.78
C THR A 532 5.17 -5.61 -24.81
N ILE A 533 5.14 -4.74 -23.79
CA ILE A 533 4.02 -4.64 -22.86
C ILE A 533 2.74 -4.27 -23.61
N GLY A 534 2.82 -3.36 -24.57
CA GLY A 534 1.71 -2.94 -25.42
C GLY A 534 1.17 -4.10 -26.26
N GLU A 535 2.03 -4.86 -26.92
CA GLU A 535 1.62 -6.04 -27.71
C GLU A 535 0.90 -7.08 -26.86
N ILE A 536 1.47 -7.42 -25.70
CA ILE A 536 0.89 -8.42 -24.79
C ILE A 536 -0.45 -7.91 -24.23
N CYS A 537 -0.50 -6.66 -23.78
CA CYS A 537 -1.71 -6.07 -23.21
C CYS A 537 -2.80 -5.89 -24.27
N ASN A 538 -2.45 -5.53 -25.51
CA ASN A 538 -3.38 -5.38 -26.64
C ASN A 538 -4.04 -6.72 -27.02
N ILE A 539 -3.29 -7.83 -27.02
CA ILE A 539 -3.89 -9.16 -27.23
C ILE A 539 -4.98 -9.43 -26.18
N MET A 540 -4.72 -9.07 -24.91
CA MET A 540 -5.72 -9.23 -23.86
C MET A 540 -6.85 -8.19 -23.96
N ARG A 541 -6.59 -6.96 -24.44
CA ARG A 541 -7.63 -5.94 -24.70
C ARG A 541 -8.60 -6.42 -25.77
N ASP A 542 -8.10 -7.01 -26.85
CA ASP A 542 -8.92 -7.56 -27.93
C ASP A 542 -9.88 -8.66 -27.44
N GLU A 543 -9.44 -9.49 -26.50
CA GLU A 543 -10.19 -10.66 -26.02
C GLU A 543 -11.07 -10.35 -24.80
N PHE A 544 -10.63 -9.46 -23.91
CA PHE A 544 -11.33 -9.12 -22.67
C PHE A 544 -12.16 -7.84 -22.75
N GLY A 545 -11.89 -7.00 -23.75
CA GLY A 545 -12.37 -5.63 -23.81
C GLY A 545 -11.60 -4.70 -22.88
N GLU A 546 -11.93 -3.40 -22.99
CA GLU A 546 -11.42 -2.35 -22.11
C GLU A 546 -12.50 -1.84 -21.18
N TYR A 547 -12.12 -1.51 -19.94
CA TYR A 547 -13.04 -0.90 -18.99
C TYR A 547 -13.10 0.61 -19.19
N ALA A 548 -14.22 1.10 -19.72
CA ALA A 548 -14.59 2.50 -19.61
C ALA A 548 -15.41 2.64 -18.32
N GLY A 549 -14.87 3.31 -17.30
CA GLY A 549 -15.60 3.56 -16.05
C GLY A 549 -16.98 4.21 -16.28
N ILE A 550 -17.84 4.14 -15.27
CA ILE A 550 -19.16 4.80 -15.29
C ILE A 550 -19.01 6.32 -15.15
#